data_AF-A0A3D9XJ02-F1
#
_entry.id   AF-A0A3D9XJ02-F1
#
_cell.length_a   1.000
_cell.length_b   1.000
_cell.length_c   1.000
_cell.angle_alpha   90.00
_cell.angle_beta   90.00
_cell.angle_gamma   90.00
#
_symmetry.space_group_name_H-M   'P 1'
#
loop_
_entity.id
_entity.type
_entity.pdbx_description
1 polymer ?
#
loop_
_entity_poly.entity_id
_entity_poly.type
_entity_poly.pdbx_seq_one_letter_code
_entity_poly.pdbx_strand_id
1 'polypeptide(L)' 'MTHWWRASVILSRALCGPRGKPLCARIHEARPSAWRTAAMLILDMIFGEPSHCEKIHRRWKALQPARTT' A
#
# COMPACT_ATOMS: atom_id res chain seq x y z
N MET A 1 -5.64 -14.53 1.44
CA MET A 1 -5.32 -13.30 0.66
C MET A 1 -6.59 -12.93 -0.10
N THR A 2 -7.20 -11.79 0.19
CA THR A 2 -8.44 -11.36 -0.48
C THR A 2 -8.16 -11.00 -1.95
N HIS A 3 -9.11 -11.21 -2.86
CA HIS A 3 -8.93 -10.91 -4.30
C HIS A 3 -8.52 -9.44 -4.52
N TRP A 4 -9.10 -8.57 -3.70
CA TRP A 4 -8.79 -7.16 -3.55
C TRP A 4 -7.30 -6.89 -3.33
N TRP A 5 -6.65 -7.65 -2.45
CA TRP A 5 -5.21 -7.52 -2.19
C TRP A 5 -4.36 -7.81 -3.43
N ARG A 6 -4.72 -8.83 -4.21
CA ARG A 6 -4.03 -9.14 -5.48
C ARG A 6 -4.20 -7.99 -6.46
N ALA A 7 -5.40 -7.42 -6.57
CA ALA A 7 -5.66 -6.26 -7.42
C ALA A 7 -4.84 -5.02 -7.00
N SER A 8 -4.77 -4.70 -5.70
CA SER A 8 -3.97 -3.56 -5.20
C SER A 8 -2.48 -3.74 -5.49
N VAL A 9 -1.97 -4.97 -5.37
CA VAL A 9 -0.57 -5.31 -5.65
C VAL A 9 -0.28 -5.26 -7.15
N ILE A 10 -1.18 -5.77 -8.00
CA ILE A 10 -1.04 -5.71 -9.46
C ILE A 10 -1.06 -4.26 -9.93
N LEU A 11 -2.03 -3.45 -9.46
CA LEU A 11 -2.12 -2.02 -9.80
C LEU A 11 -0.91 -1.25 -9.29
N SER A 12 -0.45 -1.54 -8.07
CA SER A 12 0.78 -0.95 -7.52
C SER A 12 2.01 -1.33 -8.33
N ARG A 13 2.10 -2.58 -8.83
CA ARG A 13 3.22 -3.04 -9.66
C ARG A 13 3.16 -2.47 -11.08
N ALA A 14 1.96 -2.29 -11.64
CA ALA A 14 1.76 -1.64 -12.92
C ALA A 14 2.17 -0.16 -12.87
N LEU A 15 1.86 0.53 -11.77
CA LEU A 15 2.16 1.96 -11.60
C LEU A 15 3.56 2.26 -11.05
N CYS A 16 4.10 1.41 -10.17
CA CYS A 16 5.37 1.66 -9.45
C CYS A 16 6.48 0.63 -9.75
N GLY A 17 6.22 -0.34 -10.63
CA GLY A 17 7.17 -1.38 -11.03
C GLY A 17 7.19 -2.62 -10.12
N PRO A 18 7.73 -3.76 -10.61
CA PRO A 18 7.64 -5.07 -9.97
C PRO A 18 8.36 -5.19 -8.62
N ARG A 19 9.41 -4.36 -8.42
CA ARG A 19 10.25 -4.30 -7.20
C ARG A 19 10.07 -3.00 -6.41
N GLY A 20 9.16 -2.12 -6.85
CA GLY A 20 8.92 -0.84 -6.23
C GLY A 20 8.15 -0.94 -4.91
N LYS A 21 8.29 0.08 -4.09
CA LYS A 21 7.43 0.30 -2.92
C LYS A 21 5.98 0.46 -3.38
N PRO A 22 5.01 -0.29 -2.81
CA PRO A 22 3.63 -0.27 -3.27
C PRO A 22 3.00 1.10 -3.06
N LEU A 23 2.02 1.45 -3.90
CA LEU A 23 1.39 2.76 -3.92
C LEU A 23 0.80 3.13 -2.55
N CYS A 24 0.12 2.18 -1.91
CA CYS A 24 -0.40 2.32 -0.55
C CYS A 24 0.69 2.64 0.50
N ALA A 25 1.86 2.01 0.40
CA ALA A 25 2.98 2.30 1.30
C ALA A 25 3.64 3.65 1.02
N ARG A 26 3.62 4.11 -0.25
CA ARG A 26 4.06 5.47 -0.61
C ARG A 26 3.11 6.53 -0.09
N ILE A 27 1.80 6.33 -0.23
CA ILE A 27 0.77 7.22 0.34
C ILE A 27 0.93 7.28 1.86
N HIS A 28 1.20 6.15 2.51
CA HIS A 28 1.44 6.09 3.94
C HIS A 28 2.71 6.86 4.39
N GLU A 29 3.80 6.80 3.61
CA GLU A 29 5.03 7.55 3.92
C GLU A 29 5.05 8.99 3.37
N ALA A 30 4.07 9.37 2.55
CA ALA A 30 3.95 10.75 2.08
C ALA A 30 3.65 11.69 3.26
N ARG A 31 4.15 12.93 3.14
CA ARG A 31 3.94 13.97 4.16
C ARG A 31 2.45 14.10 4.50
N PRO A 32 2.12 14.32 5.79
CA PRO A 32 0.75 14.52 6.22
C PRO A 32 0.16 15.69 5.43
N SER A 33 -0.92 15.41 4.72
CA SER A 33 -1.55 16.33 3.77
C SER A 33 -2.99 15.89 3.55
N ALA A 34 -3.87 16.83 3.23
CA ALA A 34 -5.28 16.54 3.02
C ALA A 34 -5.52 15.48 1.92
N TRP A 35 -4.69 15.49 0.87
CA TRP A 35 -4.77 14.51 -0.21
C TRP A 35 -4.43 13.09 0.24
N ARG A 36 -3.48 12.92 1.19
CA ARG A 36 -3.15 11.61 1.75
C ARG A 36 -4.33 11.02 2.49
N THR A 37 -5.01 11.82 3.32
CA THR A 37 -6.17 11.36 4.09
C THR A 37 -7.32 10.99 3.16
N ALA A 38 -7.59 11.79 2.13
CA ALA A 38 -8.57 11.48 1.10
C ALA A 38 -8.23 10.17 0.37
N ALA A 39 -6.97 9.99 -0.05
CA ALA A 39 -6.54 8.76 -0.71
C ALA A 39 -6.65 7.52 0.18
N MET A 40 -6.31 7.63 1.48
CA MET A 40 -6.48 6.55 2.44
C MET A 40 -7.95 6.16 2.60
N LEU A 41 -8.85 7.14 2.75
CA LEU A 41 -10.29 6.89 2.88
C LEU A 41 -10.89 6.28 1.60
N ILE A 42 -10.47 6.76 0.42
CA ILE A 42 -10.91 6.20 -0.87
C ILE A 42 -10.46 4.75 -1.00
N LEU A 43 -9.21 4.44 -0.65
CA LEU A 43 -8.69 3.08 -0.72
C LEU A 43 -9.37 2.16 0.31
N ASP A 44 -9.62 2.65 1.53
CA ASP A 44 -10.36 1.90 2.54
C ASP A 44 -11.80 1.60 2.08
N MET A 45 -12.46 2.55 1.39
CA MET A 45 -13.78 2.34 0.79
C MET A 45 -13.76 1.35 -0.38
N ILE A 46 -12.83 1.52 -1.34
CA ILE A 46 -12.71 0.65 -2.53
C ILE A 46 -12.45 -0.80 -2.12
N PHE A 47 -11.61 -1.01 -1.11
CA PHE A 47 -11.26 -2.35 -0.65
C PHE A 47 -12.14 -2.87 0.49
N GLY A 48 -13.08 -2.05 0.98
CA GLY A 48 -13.96 -2.38 2.11
C GLY A 48 -13.18 -2.77 3.36
N GLU A 49 -11.96 -2.26 3.52
CA GLU A 49 -11.06 -2.66 4.59
C GLU A 49 -10.50 -1.41 5.30
N PRO A 50 -10.74 -1.23 6.61
CA PRO A 50 -10.17 -0.12 7.33
C PRO A 50 -8.66 -0.26 7.48
N SER A 51 -7.95 0.87 7.35
CA SER A 51 -6.49 0.95 7.42
C SER A 51 -5.78 0.07 6.39
N HIS A 52 -6.34 -0.05 5.19
CA HIS A 52 -5.78 -0.88 4.12
C HIS A 52 -4.35 -0.44 3.77
N CYS A 53 -4.12 0.87 3.68
CA CYS A 53 -2.78 1.40 3.39
C CYS A 53 -1.74 1.03 4.45
N GLU A 54 -2.12 1.05 5.73
CA GLU A 54 -1.23 0.68 6.83
C GLU A 54 -0.91 -0.82 6.79
N LYS A 55 -1.92 -1.67 6.58
CA LYS A 55 -1.75 -3.12 6.46
C LYS A 55 -0.80 -3.48 5.32
N ILE A 56 -0.97 -2.85 4.15
CA ILE A 56 -0.07 -3.04 3.02
C ILE A 56 1.35 -2.55 3.35
N HIS A 57 1.48 -1.41 4.02
CA HIS A 57 2.79 -0.88 4.43
C HIS A 57 3.51 -1.83 5.40
N ARG A 58 2.84 -2.29 6.47
CA ARG A 58 3.41 -3.24 7.44
C ARG A 58 3.81 -4.54 6.78
N ARG A 59 2.95 -5.09 5.92
CA ARG A 59 3.20 -6.36 5.22
C ARG A 59 4.33 -6.23 4.20
N TRP A 60 4.41 -5.09 3.49
CA TRP A 60 5.53 -4.81 2.61
C TRP A 60 6.85 -4.72 3.39
N LYS A 61 6.88 -4.04 4.54
CA LYS A 61 8.05 -4.03 5.43
C LYS A 61 8.44 -5.43 5.91
N ALA A 62 7.48 -6.28 6.25
CA ALA A 62 7.74 -7.66 6.66
C ALA A 62 8.24 -8.56 5.51
N LEU A 63 7.89 -8.23 4.26
CA LEU A 63 8.31 -8.96 3.05
C LEU A 63 9.63 -8.43 2.46
N GLN A 64 10.10 -7.25 2.88
CA GLN A 64 11.47 -6.83 2.60
C GLN A 64 12.37 -7.83 3.32
N PRO A 65 13.25 -8.57 2.61
CA PRO A 65 14.23 -9.41 3.30
C PRO A 65 14.95 -8.50 4.28
N ALA A 66 15.01 -8.90 5.56
CA ALA A 66 15.92 -8.28 6.50
C ALA A 66 17.27 -8.25 5.78
N ARG A 67 17.77 -7.05 5.49
CA ARG A 67 19.10 -6.88 4.93
C ARG A 67 20.04 -7.36 6.03
N THR A 68 20.28 -8.67 6.07
CA THR A 68 21.35 -9.28 6.83
C THR A 68 22.62 -8.73 6.23
N THR A 69 23.21 -7.81 6.99
CA THR A 69 24.54 -7.23 6.81
C THR A 69 25.58 -8.31 6.54
#